data_AF-A0A2N2CG33-F1
#
_entry.id   AF-A0A2N2CG33-F1
#
_cell.length_a   1.000
_cell.length_b   1.000
_cell.length_c   1.000
_cell.angle_alpha   90.00
_cell.angle_beta   90.00
_cell.angle_gamma   90.00
#
_symmetry.space_group_name_H-M   'P 1'
#
loop_
_entity.id
_entity.type
_entity.pdbx_description
1 polymer ?
#
loop_
_entity_poly.entity_id
_entity_poly.type
_entity_poly.pdbx_seq_one_letter_code
_entity_poly.pdbx_strand_id
1 'polypeptide(L)'
;MGKIFQEIELRLIRSMKRTLKPHKDWELTEGFDWPQWQVLKLRELRSYRRRNMAIMSSYKLRIDKATKDHLIKQYLEAGSKVDKEVQRAIKKGFRLAKQAPNDAFFKASNRKLDTLVKAVSADMKRAQTATLRMMDDVYRQTLYKSEVFFGSGAGTLDQAVDMATKDFLRKGITAISYSNGSSVNVASYSRMSIRTANRRAYLTGEGERRKEWGISTVLISQYLGCSDICSPWQGRVYIDDVYSGGKAEDGDYPLLSEAINEGLFHPNCKHTSSTFFPGINEEPEIIQEDELGDRYEKAQRENEINRNVQKYKRLKEGSLDPSNIKKYDAKMKEWKMRSKFLNNQNVKPIAKAVPDGIINNKKWLEAEFSSNKKLKNHIDKHLKEFEGISEKEYIIKAKELLAADISESIEGFVDKDGFVFKYNNKTNDFAIGRPDGKISTLYKPIDKLEYWKGERIKHEPKN
;
A
#
# COMPACT_ATOMS: atom_id res chain seq x y z
N MET A 1 -4.94 8.18 10.02
CA MET A 1 -6.04 7.25 10.40
C MET A 1 -5.71 5.77 10.21
N GLY A 2 -5.34 5.29 9.02
CA GLY A 2 -5.11 3.85 8.77
C GLY A 2 -4.07 3.13 9.65
N LYS A 3 -3.03 3.83 10.12
CA LYS A 3 -2.02 3.29 11.06
C LYS A 3 -2.57 3.09 12.48
N ILE A 4 -3.53 3.93 12.90
CA ILE A 4 -4.10 3.89 14.25
C ILE A 4 -4.89 2.59 14.45
N PHE A 5 -5.71 2.21 13.46
CA PHE A 5 -6.45 0.95 13.51
C PHE A 5 -5.54 -0.29 13.55
N GLN A 6 -4.46 -0.27 12.78
CA GLN A 6 -3.47 -1.36 12.81
C GLN A 6 -2.78 -1.43 14.17
N GLU A 7 -2.46 -0.29 14.78
CA GLU A 7 -1.87 -0.25 16.11
C GLU A 7 -2.82 -0.80 17.18
N ILE A 8 -4.12 -0.49 17.10
CA ILE A 8 -5.14 -1.01 18.01
C ILE A 8 -5.26 -2.51 17.91
N GLU A 9 -5.32 -3.06 16.69
CA GLU A 9 -5.33 -4.50 16.46
C GLU A 9 -4.13 -5.15 17.18
N LEU A 10 -2.93 -4.58 17.02
CA LEU A 10 -1.73 -5.09 17.70
C LEU A 10 -1.75 -4.89 19.22
N ARG A 11 -2.39 -3.83 19.74
CA ARG A 11 -2.56 -3.64 21.20
C ARG A 11 -3.52 -4.67 21.78
N LEU A 12 -4.59 -5.03 21.06
CA LEU A 12 -5.53 -6.07 21.46
C LEU A 12 -4.88 -7.46 21.42
N ILE A 13 -4.09 -7.74 20.37
CA ILE A 13 -3.29 -8.97 20.29
C ILE A 13 -2.28 -9.06 21.45
N ARG A 14 -1.56 -7.97 21.75
CA ARG A 14 -0.64 -7.91 22.90
C ARG A 14 -1.36 -8.08 24.24
N SER A 15 -2.55 -7.49 24.39
CA SER A 15 -3.40 -7.67 25.57
C SER A 15 -3.77 -9.15 25.77
N MET A 16 -4.13 -9.84 24.69
CA MET A 16 -4.43 -11.27 24.69
C MET A 16 -3.19 -12.09 25.09
N LYS A 17 -2.06 -11.89 24.41
CA LYS A 17 -0.78 -12.54 24.71
C LYS A 17 -0.36 -12.37 26.18
N ARG A 18 -0.44 -11.15 26.70
CA ARG A 18 -0.12 -10.82 28.10
C ARG A 18 -1.01 -11.53 29.12
N THR A 19 -2.23 -11.88 28.73
CA THR A 19 -3.18 -12.58 29.60
C THR A 19 -2.99 -14.09 29.50
N LEU A 20 -2.76 -14.61 28.30
CA LEU A 20 -2.58 -16.05 28.05
C LEU A 20 -1.34 -16.60 28.74
N LYS A 21 -0.19 -15.93 28.66
CA LYS A 21 1.08 -16.48 29.16
C LYS A 21 1.08 -16.76 30.67
N PRO A 22 0.82 -15.78 31.57
CA PRO A 22 0.81 -16.05 33.01
C PRO A 22 -0.25 -17.08 33.41
N HIS A 23 -1.41 -17.03 32.74
CA HIS A 23 -2.49 -17.98 32.97
C HIS A 23 -2.05 -19.41 32.66
N LYS A 24 -1.29 -19.62 31.59
CA LYS A 24 -0.75 -20.92 31.20
C LYS A 24 0.41 -21.38 32.07
N ASP A 25 1.32 -20.47 32.44
CA ASP A 25 2.43 -20.78 33.35
C ASP A 25 1.91 -21.25 34.74
N TRP A 26 0.84 -20.62 35.24
CA TRP A 26 0.18 -21.03 36.49
C TRP A 26 -0.56 -22.36 36.38
N GLU A 27 -1.23 -22.66 35.26
CA GLU A 27 -1.85 -23.99 35.02
C GLU A 27 -0.81 -25.11 35.13
N LEU A 28 0.38 -24.89 34.58
CA LEU A 28 1.47 -25.86 34.64
C LEU A 28 1.99 -26.08 36.07
N THR A 29 1.97 -25.03 36.90
CA THR A 29 2.57 -25.05 38.24
C THR A 29 1.65 -25.66 39.30
N GLU A 30 0.35 -25.38 39.24
CA GLU A 30 -0.62 -25.72 40.30
C GLU A 30 -1.44 -26.99 40.01
N GLY A 31 -1.43 -27.51 38.78
CA GLY A 31 -2.27 -28.64 38.37
C GLY A 31 -3.73 -28.26 38.05
N PHE A 32 -4.37 -29.00 37.15
CA PHE A 32 -5.63 -28.61 36.49
C PHE A 32 -6.91 -28.69 37.37
N ASP A 33 -6.86 -29.26 38.58
CA ASP A 33 -8.03 -29.69 39.37
C ASP A 33 -8.44 -28.80 40.56
N TRP A 34 -8.06 -27.52 40.58
CA TRP A 34 -8.29 -26.67 41.77
C TRP A 34 -9.57 -25.79 41.68
N PRO A 35 -10.56 -25.85 42.59
CA PRO A 35 -11.81 -25.05 42.51
C PRO A 35 -11.63 -23.52 42.49
N GLN A 36 -10.62 -23.00 43.19
CA GLN A 36 -10.28 -21.57 43.23
C GLN A 36 -9.75 -21.08 41.87
N TRP A 37 -9.35 -22.00 40.99
CA TRP A 37 -8.96 -21.74 39.61
C TRP A 37 -10.06 -21.08 38.79
N GLN A 38 -11.32 -21.50 38.96
CA GLN A 38 -12.44 -20.91 38.23
C GLN A 38 -12.62 -19.42 38.59
N VAL A 39 -12.39 -19.07 39.85
CA VAL A 39 -12.45 -17.68 40.34
C VAL A 39 -11.31 -16.84 39.77
N LEU A 40 -10.08 -17.38 39.71
CA LEU A 40 -8.93 -16.72 39.10
C LEU A 40 -9.11 -16.53 37.59
N LYS A 41 -9.59 -17.55 36.88
CA LYS A 41 -9.98 -17.49 35.45
C LYS A 41 -10.96 -16.36 35.19
N LEU A 42 -12.01 -16.25 36.01
CA LEU A 42 -13.02 -15.19 35.90
C LEU A 42 -12.44 -13.80 36.21
N ARG A 43 -11.57 -13.68 37.22
CA ARG A 43 -10.89 -12.42 37.57
C ARG A 43 -10.00 -11.93 36.43
N GLU A 44 -9.16 -12.81 35.86
CA GLU A 44 -8.30 -12.49 34.73
C GLU A 44 -9.10 -12.13 33.48
N LEU A 45 -10.18 -12.85 33.20
CA LEU A 45 -11.08 -12.51 32.10
C LEU A 45 -11.73 -11.13 32.27
N ARG A 46 -12.15 -10.78 33.49
CA ARG A 46 -12.68 -9.43 33.80
C ARG A 46 -11.61 -8.35 33.61
N SER A 47 -10.37 -8.61 34.03
CA SER A 47 -9.23 -7.69 33.84
C SER A 47 -8.86 -7.54 32.36
N TYR A 48 -8.89 -8.63 31.60
CA TYR A 48 -8.69 -8.65 30.15
C TYR A 48 -9.75 -7.82 29.42
N ARG A 49 -11.04 -8.06 29.71
CA ARG A 49 -12.16 -7.30 29.16
C ARG A 49 -12.03 -5.80 29.46
N ARG A 50 -11.70 -5.43 30.69
CA ARG A 50 -11.46 -4.03 31.08
C ARG A 50 -10.31 -3.40 30.30
N ARG A 51 -9.17 -4.09 30.13
CA ARG A 51 -8.05 -3.61 29.31
C ARG A 51 -8.42 -3.43 27.85
N ASN A 52 -9.10 -4.40 27.26
CA ASN A 52 -9.55 -4.31 25.86
C ASN A 52 -10.55 -3.16 25.66
N MET A 53 -11.49 -2.99 26.60
CA MET A 53 -12.41 -1.86 26.59
C MET A 53 -11.66 -0.53 26.69
N ALA A 54 -10.67 -0.41 27.59
CA ALA A 54 -9.85 0.80 27.69
C ALA A 54 -9.06 1.10 26.41
N ILE A 55 -8.48 0.08 25.77
CA ILE A 55 -7.80 0.21 24.46
C ILE A 55 -8.79 0.79 23.42
N MET A 56 -10.00 0.23 23.34
CA MET A 56 -11.01 0.68 22.37
C MET A 56 -11.62 2.04 22.71
N SER A 57 -11.83 2.36 23.98
CA SER A 57 -12.38 3.65 24.43
C SER A 57 -11.39 4.80 24.19
N SER A 58 -10.08 4.56 24.37
CA SER A 58 -9.04 5.55 24.02
C SER A 58 -9.09 5.96 22.55
N TYR A 59 -9.67 5.10 21.72
CA TYR A 59 -9.79 5.33 20.29
C TYR A 59 -11.05 6.10 19.92
N LYS A 60 -12.21 5.74 20.49
CA LYS A 60 -13.48 6.46 20.28
C LYS A 60 -13.31 7.98 20.44
N LEU A 61 -12.66 8.40 21.52
CA LEU A 61 -12.40 9.82 21.82
C LEU A 61 -11.56 10.52 20.74
N ARG A 62 -10.60 9.81 20.13
CA ARG A 62 -9.74 10.35 19.07
C ARG A 62 -10.42 10.39 17.70
N ILE A 63 -11.32 9.45 17.42
CA ILE A 63 -12.05 9.41 16.15
C ILE A 63 -13.09 10.51 16.11
N ASP A 64 -13.97 10.61 17.11
CA ASP A 64 -15.21 11.37 16.96
C ASP A 64 -14.92 12.86 16.69
N LYS A 65 -14.02 13.48 17.46
CA LYS A 65 -13.64 14.89 17.24
C LYS A 65 -12.84 15.09 15.95
N ALA A 66 -11.72 14.37 15.80
CA ALA A 66 -10.82 14.59 14.66
C ALA A 66 -11.47 14.22 13.32
N THR A 67 -12.34 13.22 13.29
CA THR A 67 -13.08 12.83 12.07
C THR A 67 -14.15 13.86 11.76
N LYS A 68 -14.90 14.35 12.76
CA LYS A 68 -15.87 15.42 12.54
C LYS A 68 -15.19 16.67 11.97
N ASP A 69 -14.13 17.14 12.61
CA ASP A 69 -13.40 18.34 12.18
C ASP A 69 -12.81 18.15 10.77
N HIS A 70 -12.29 16.95 10.47
CA HIS A 70 -11.76 16.64 9.15
C HIS A 70 -12.84 16.57 8.06
N LEU A 71 -14.02 15.99 8.35
CA LEU A 71 -15.14 15.95 7.41
C LEU A 71 -15.66 17.35 7.10
N ILE A 72 -15.81 18.19 8.12
CA ILE A 72 -16.20 19.60 7.95
C ILE A 72 -15.15 20.32 7.09
N LYS A 73 -13.86 20.16 7.41
CA LYS A 73 -12.77 20.77 6.63
C LYS A 73 -12.82 20.35 5.15
N GLN A 74 -12.96 19.06 4.86
CA GLN A 74 -13.04 18.54 3.49
C GLN A 74 -14.23 19.11 2.72
N TYR A 75 -15.37 19.27 3.39
CA TYR A 75 -16.56 19.87 2.82
C TYR A 75 -16.36 21.35 2.48
N LEU A 76 -15.79 22.15 3.39
CA LEU A 76 -15.56 23.58 3.16
C LEU A 76 -14.49 23.78 2.07
N GLU A 77 -13.41 23.00 2.09
CA GLU A 77 -12.37 23.01 1.05
C GLU A 77 -12.93 22.68 -0.33
N ALA A 78 -13.86 21.71 -0.40
CA ALA A 78 -14.55 21.35 -1.64
C ALA A 78 -15.38 22.52 -2.20
N GLY A 79 -16.18 23.20 -1.36
CA GLY A 79 -16.92 24.39 -1.78
C GLY A 79 -16.01 25.52 -2.27
N SER A 80 -14.96 25.84 -1.51
CA SER A 80 -13.98 26.86 -1.93
C SER A 80 -13.23 26.52 -3.21
N LYS A 81 -13.06 25.23 -3.53
CA LYS A 81 -12.51 24.80 -4.82
C LYS A 81 -13.47 25.13 -5.96
N VAL A 82 -14.76 24.83 -5.81
CA VAL A 82 -15.78 25.18 -6.81
C VAL A 82 -15.79 26.69 -7.07
N ASP A 83 -15.72 27.52 -6.02
CA ASP A 83 -15.61 28.98 -6.19
C ASP A 83 -14.45 29.38 -7.09
N LYS A 84 -13.27 28.80 -6.86
CA LYS A 84 -12.08 29.08 -7.69
C LYS A 84 -12.25 28.59 -9.13
N GLU A 85 -12.90 27.45 -9.35
CA GLU A 85 -13.20 26.92 -10.69
C GLU A 85 -14.15 27.86 -11.44
N VAL A 86 -15.26 28.25 -10.81
CA VAL A 86 -16.26 29.16 -11.38
C VAL A 86 -15.65 30.52 -11.70
N GLN A 87 -14.89 31.12 -10.77
CA GLN A 87 -14.24 32.41 -11.00
C GLN A 87 -13.24 32.39 -12.17
N ARG A 88 -12.52 31.27 -12.37
CA ARG A 88 -11.66 31.09 -13.55
C ARG A 88 -12.48 30.95 -14.83
N ALA A 89 -13.60 30.23 -14.79
CA ALA A 89 -14.49 30.08 -15.95
C ALA A 89 -15.09 31.42 -16.36
N ILE A 90 -15.56 32.24 -15.41
CA ILE A 90 -16.08 33.60 -15.68
C ILE A 90 -15.02 34.46 -16.37
N LYS A 91 -13.77 34.43 -15.90
CA LYS A 91 -12.65 35.15 -16.55
C LYS A 91 -12.37 34.69 -17.98
N LYS A 92 -12.72 33.44 -18.32
CA LYS A 92 -12.61 32.88 -19.67
C LYS A 92 -13.86 33.11 -20.52
N GLY A 93 -14.85 33.88 -20.03
CA GLY A 93 -16.06 34.23 -20.77
C GLY A 93 -17.29 33.39 -20.43
N PHE A 94 -17.23 32.51 -19.43
CA PHE A 94 -18.41 31.76 -18.97
C PHE A 94 -19.48 32.71 -18.42
N ARG A 95 -20.72 32.60 -18.91
CA ARG A 95 -21.87 33.37 -18.42
C ARG A 95 -22.69 32.53 -17.46
N LEU A 96 -22.83 33.01 -16.23
CA LEU A 96 -23.67 32.36 -15.23
C LEU A 96 -25.16 32.58 -15.52
N ALA A 97 -25.96 31.55 -15.31
CA ALA A 97 -27.42 31.64 -15.34
C ALA A 97 -28.01 32.33 -14.10
N LYS A 98 -27.28 32.34 -12.98
CA LYS A 98 -27.69 32.96 -11.71
C LYS A 98 -26.67 33.98 -11.23
N GLN A 99 -27.11 34.92 -10.40
CA GLN A 99 -26.21 35.85 -9.72
C GLN A 99 -25.27 35.12 -8.75
N ALA A 100 -24.11 35.72 -8.48
CA ALA A 100 -23.12 35.15 -7.57
C ALA A 100 -23.74 34.86 -6.20
N PRO A 101 -23.57 33.65 -5.65
CA PRO A 101 -24.11 33.31 -4.34
C PRO A 101 -23.34 34.02 -3.23
N ASN A 102 -24.07 34.38 -2.17
CA ASN A 102 -23.50 35.00 -0.97
C ASN A 102 -22.59 34.02 -0.20
N ASP A 103 -21.70 34.54 0.64
CA ASP A 103 -20.77 33.75 1.48
C ASP A 103 -21.45 32.94 2.62
N ALA A 104 -22.78 32.93 2.67
CA ALA A 104 -23.55 32.21 3.69
C ALA A 104 -23.40 30.68 3.64
N PHE A 105 -22.92 30.13 2.50
CA PHE A 105 -22.62 28.71 2.32
C PHE A 105 -21.79 28.11 3.47
N PHE A 106 -20.73 28.81 3.87
CA PHE A 106 -19.80 28.35 4.92
C PHE A 106 -20.38 28.41 6.33
N LYS A 107 -21.53 29.09 6.53
CA LYS A 107 -22.20 29.23 7.84
C LYS A 107 -23.40 28.29 8.00
N ALA A 108 -24.03 27.85 6.91
CA ALA A 108 -25.36 27.20 6.94
C ALA A 108 -25.36 25.67 6.74
N SER A 109 -24.30 25.06 6.20
CA SER A 109 -24.32 23.62 5.88
C SER A 109 -23.81 22.73 7.02
N ASN A 110 -24.71 22.35 7.94
CA ASN A 110 -24.39 21.41 9.04
C ASN A 110 -25.20 20.11 9.00
N ARG A 111 -26.44 20.10 8.49
CA ARG A 111 -27.34 18.95 8.65
C ARG A 111 -26.90 17.70 7.88
N LYS A 112 -26.48 17.82 6.61
CA LYS A 112 -26.00 16.67 5.82
C LYS A 112 -24.67 16.15 6.35
N LEU A 113 -23.76 17.05 6.74
CA LEU A 113 -22.51 16.68 7.41
C LEU A 113 -22.73 15.98 8.74
N ASP A 114 -23.62 16.49 9.58
CA ASP A 114 -23.96 15.85 10.86
C ASP A 114 -24.56 14.45 10.63
N THR A 115 -25.32 14.26 9.55
CA THR A 115 -25.85 12.94 9.18
C THR A 115 -24.72 11.99 8.78
N LEU A 116 -23.75 12.44 7.97
CA LEU A 116 -22.56 11.67 7.62
C LEU A 116 -21.71 11.32 8.85
N VAL A 117 -21.48 12.29 9.74
CA VAL A 117 -20.73 12.09 10.99
C VAL A 117 -21.44 11.06 11.87
N LYS A 118 -22.76 11.18 12.06
CA LYS A 118 -23.57 10.21 12.82
C LYS A 118 -23.47 8.81 12.25
N ALA A 119 -23.55 8.66 10.92
CA ALA A 119 -23.44 7.36 10.25
C ALA A 119 -22.05 6.72 10.49
N VAL A 120 -20.96 7.49 10.35
CA VAL A 120 -19.60 7.00 10.60
C VAL A 120 -19.41 6.61 12.07
N SER A 121 -19.85 7.45 13.01
CA SER A 121 -19.75 7.13 14.44
C SER A 121 -20.57 5.88 14.80
N ALA A 122 -21.73 5.67 14.16
CA ALA A 122 -22.51 4.44 14.33
C ALA A 122 -21.77 3.20 13.80
N ASP A 123 -21.16 3.27 12.60
CA ASP A 123 -20.32 2.20 12.05
C ASP A 123 -19.15 1.87 12.97
N MET A 124 -18.49 2.89 13.53
CA MET A 124 -17.35 2.69 14.44
C MET A 124 -17.80 2.06 15.76
N LYS A 125 -18.97 2.44 16.29
CA LYS A 125 -19.54 1.83 17.49
C LYS A 125 -19.87 0.35 17.26
N ARG A 126 -20.44 -0.01 16.11
CA ARG A 126 -20.70 -1.41 15.73
C ARG A 126 -19.40 -2.21 15.63
N ALA A 127 -18.41 -1.68 14.93
CA ALA A 127 -17.08 -2.27 14.82
C ALA A 127 -16.41 -2.50 16.18
N GLN A 128 -16.57 -1.55 17.12
CA GLN A 128 -16.04 -1.65 18.47
C GLN A 128 -16.68 -2.81 19.25
N THR A 129 -18.01 -2.86 19.30
CA THR A 129 -18.73 -3.91 20.01
C THR A 129 -18.40 -5.30 19.46
N ALA A 130 -18.40 -5.44 18.13
CA ALA A 130 -18.07 -6.70 17.47
C ALA A 130 -16.63 -7.14 17.76
N THR A 131 -15.68 -6.21 17.75
CA THR A 131 -14.28 -6.48 18.08
C THR A 131 -14.13 -7.00 19.50
N LEU A 132 -14.74 -6.34 20.48
CA LEU A 132 -14.64 -6.76 21.88
C LEU A 132 -15.21 -8.15 22.11
N ARG A 133 -16.34 -8.47 21.45
CA ARG A 133 -16.95 -9.81 21.49
C ARG A 133 -16.02 -10.86 20.88
N MET A 134 -15.52 -10.61 19.66
CA MET A 134 -14.61 -11.54 18.98
C MET A 134 -13.34 -11.80 19.79
N MET A 135 -12.77 -10.78 20.43
CA MET A 135 -11.58 -10.94 21.28
C MET A 135 -11.86 -11.83 22.50
N ASP A 136 -13.06 -11.74 23.10
CA ASP A 136 -13.47 -12.62 24.20
C ASP A 136 -13.62 -14.08 23.72
N ASP A 137 -14.27 -14.28 22.57
CA ASP A 137 -14.48 -15.60 21.96
C ASP A 137 -13.15 -16.26 21.58
N VAL A 138 -12.26 -15.52 20.92
CA VAL A 138 -10.92 -16.01 20.53
C VAL A 138 -10.08 -16.36 21.76
N TYR A 139 -10.13 -15.55 22.82
CA TYR A 139 -9.43 -15.85 24.06
C TYR A 139 -9.89 -17.19 24.65
N ARG A 140 -11.22 -17.37 24.78
CA ARG A 140 -11.81 -18.62 25.30
C ARG A 140 -11.48 -19.84 24.44
N GLN A 141 -11.61 -19.72 23.12
CA GLN A 141 -11.26 -20.79 22.18
C GLN A 141 -9.77 -21.15 22.25
N THR A 142 -8.91 -20.15 22.43
CA THR A 142 -7.46 -20.36 22.55
C THR A 142 -7.15 -21.16 23.80
N LEU A 143 -7.76 -20.83 24.94
CA LEU A 143 -7.58 -21.59 26.18
C LEU A 143 -7.90 -23.06 26.00
N TYR A 144 -9.12 -23.35 25.49
CA TYR A 144 -9.59 -24.72 25.26
C TYR A 144 -8.70 -25.48 24.27
N LYS A 145 -8.39 -24.90 23.10
CA LYS A 145 -7.55 -25.56 22.10
C LYS A 145 -6.15 -25.85 22.63
N SER A 146 -5.57 -24.90 23.38
CA SER A 146 -4.22 -25.07 23.92
C SER A 146 -4.16 -26.17 24.98
N GLU A 147 -5.22 -26.33 25.79
CA GLU A 147 -5.35 -27.45 26.75
C GLU A 147 -5.39 -28.80 26.02
N VAL A 148 -6.21 -28.93 24.98
CA VAL A 148 -6.32 -30.16 24.17
C VAL A 148 -4.99 -30.50 23.50
N PHE A 149 -4.31 -29.54 22.88
CA PHE A 149 -3.01 -29.77 22.25
C PHE A 149 -1.95 -30.20 23.26
N PHE A 150 -1.89 -29.53 24.42
CA PHE A 150 -0.93 -29.89 25.47
C PHE A 150 -1.19 -31.29 26.04
N GLY A 151 -2.46 -31.63 26.32
CA GLY A 151 -2.86 -32.94 26.81
C GLY A 151 -2.57 -34.08 25.84
N SER A 152 -2.46 -33.80 24.54
CA SER A 152 -2.07 -34.78 23.51
C SER A 152 -0.57 -35.07 23.43
N GLY A 153 0.27 -34.39 24.23
CA GLY A 153 1.74 -34.53 24.21
C GLY A 153 2.43 -33.89 22.99
N ALA A 154 1.68 -33.20 22.13
CA ALA A 154 2.20 -32.59 20.90
C ALA A 154 2.81 -31.20 21.16
N GLY A 155 4.05 -31.18 21.67
CA GLY A 155 4.89 -29.98 21.75
C GLY A 155 4.77 -29.19 23.05
N THR A 156 5.40 -28.01 23.09
CA THR A 156 5.41 -27.15 24.28
C THR A 156 4.11 -26.34 24.44
N LEU A 157 3.86 -25.83 25.64
CA LEU A 157 2.72 -24.97 25.92
C LEU A 157 2.67 -23.72 25.03
N ASP A 158 3.83 -23.11 24.77
CA ASP A 158 3.97 -21.98 23.86
C ASP A 158 3.61 -22.37 22.41
N GLN A 159 4.01 -23.56 21.97
CA GLN A 159 3.64 -24.09 20.64
C GLN A 159 2.15 -24.38 20.53
N ALA A 160 1.52 -24.92 21.59
CA ALA A 160 0.09 -25.17 21.63
C ALA A 160 -0.73 -23.86 21.50
N VAL A 161 -0.33 -22.80 22.21
CA VAL A 161 -0.96 -21.47 22.11
C VAL A 161 -0.74 -20.86 20.72
N ASP A 162 0.46 -20.97 20.17
CA ASP A 162 0.77 -20.47 18.82
C ASP A 162 -0.07 -21.18 17.75
N MET A 163 -0.24 -22.50 17.86
CA MET A 163 -1.11 -23.27 16.97
C MET A 163 -2.58 -22.85 17.12
N ALA A 164 -3.07 -22.71 18.35
CA ALA A 164 -4.44 -22.31 18.64
C ALA A 164 -4.79 -20.91 18.12
N THR A 165 -3.82 -19.98 18.12
CA THR A 165 -4.03 -18.59 17.70
C THR A 165 -3.67 -18.31 16.24
N LYS A 166 -2.94 -19.21 15.55
CA LYS A 166 -2.38 -19.00 14.21
C LYS A 166 -3.38 -18.48 13.18
N ASP A 167 -4.56 -19.09 13.09
CA ASP A 167 -5.57 -18.69 12.11
C ASP A 167 -6.18 -17.33 12.41
N PHE A 168 -6.44 -17.05 13.69
CA PHE A 168 -6.88 -15.73 14.14
C PHE A 168 -5.82 -14.66 13.82
N LEU A 169 -4.55 -14.88 14.17
CA LEU A 169 -3.47 -13.92 13.90
C LEU A 169 -3.25 -13.72 12.40
N ARG A 170 -3.40 -14.76 11.59
CA ARG A 170 -3.31 -14.70 10.12
C ARG A 170 -4.39 -13.78 9.54
N LYS A 171 -5.66 -14.01 9.89
CA LYS A 171 -6.83 -13.23 9.42
C LYS A 171 -6.90 -11.83 10.07
N GLY A 172 -6.44 -11.70 11.29
CA GLY A 172 -6.65 -10.56 12.16
C GLY A 172 -8.06 -10.51 12.74
N ILE A 173 -8.45 -9.36 13.28
CA ILE A 173 -9.77 -9.19 13.91
C ILE A 173 -10.83 -9.01 12.81
N THR A 174 -11.40 -10.10 12.32
CA THR A 174 -12.46 -10.13 11.30
C THR A 174 -13.86 -10.17 11.91
N ALA A 175 -14.17 -9.17 12.73
CA ALA A 175 -15.42 -9.13 13.50
C ALA A 175 -16.63 -8.59 12.72
N ILE A 176 -16.43 -8.17 11.46
CA ILE A 176 -17.45 -7.51 10.64
C ILE A 176 -17.72 -8.39 9.43
N SER A 177 -18.99 -8.75 9.25
CA SER A 177 -19.46 -9.55 8.12
C SER A 177 -20.33 -8.71 7.20
N TYR A 178 -20.15 -8.87 5.91
CA TYR A 178 -21.02 -8.31 4.88
C TYR A 178 -22.25 -9.21 4.66
N SER A 179 -23.25 -8.70 3.97
CA SER A 179 -24.48 -9.45 3.63
C SER A 179 -24.22 -10.72 2.83
N ASN A 180 -23.15 -10.75 2.03
CA ASN A 180 -22.71 -11.92 1.27
C ASN A 180 -21.93 -12.96 2.11
N GLY A 181 -21.91 -12.84 3.44
CA GLY A 181 -21.23 -13.75 4.35
C GLY A 181 -19.71 -13.55 4.44
N SER A 182 -19.10 -12.74 3.58
CA SER A 182 -17.67 -12.45 3.65
C SER A 182 -17.34 -11.59 4.87
N SER A 183 -16.24 -11.91 5.56
CA SER A 183 -15.78 -11.17 6.74
C SER A 183 -14.58 -10.28 6.40
N VAL A 184 -14.56 -9.07 6.95
CA VAL A 184 -13.47 -8.12 6.76
C VAL A 184 -12.77 -7.80 8.07
N ASN A 185 -11.46 -7.59 7.98
CA ASN A 185 -10.66 -7.12 9.10
C ASN A 185 -11.13 -5.73 9.56
N VAL A 186 -11.29 -5.54 10.86
CA VAL A 186 -11.79 -4.28 11.46
C VAL A 186 -10.95 -3.07 11.04
N ALA A 187 -9.63 -3.21 10.95
CA ALA A 187 -8.76 -2.09 10.55
C ALA A 187 -8.94 -1.72 9.07
N SER A 188 -9.30 -2.69 8.23
CA SER A 188 -9.64 -2.45 6.82
C SER A 188 -11.02 -1.81 6.68
N TYR A 189 -12.03 -2.35 7.37
CA TYR A 189 -13.38 -1.80 7.39
C TYR A 189 -13.37 -0.35 7.83
N SER A 190 -12.75 -0.05 8.97
CA SER A 190 -12.82 1.29 9.49
C SER A 190 -12.01 2.32 8.69
N ARG A 191 -10.92 1.89 8.03
CA ARG A 191 -10.23 2.72 7.03
C ARG A 191 -11.15 3.04 5.84
N MET A 192 -11.84 2.02 5.33
CA MET A 192 -12.78 2.14 4.22
C MET A 192 -13.96 3.06 4.58
N SER A 193 -14.59 2.89 5.75
CA SER A 193 -15.70 3.72 6.20
C SER A 193 -15.32 5.20 6.29
N ILE A 194 -14.18 5.52 6.92
CA ILE A 194 -13.70 6.91 7.02
C ILE A 194 -13.38 7.48 5.63
N ARG A 195 -12.71 6.72 4.77
CA ARG A 195 -12.36 7.18 3.41
C ARG A 195 -13.61 7.46 2.58
N THR A 196 -14.61 6.61 2.70
CA THR A 196 -15.91 6.76 2.03
C THR A 196 -16.65 7.99 2.55
N ALA A 197 -16.66 8.21 3.86
CA ALA A 197 -17.26 9.40 4.45
C ALA A 197 -16.57 10.70 4.04
N ASN A 198 -15.23 10.71 4.02
CA ASN A 198 -14.44 11.85 3.52
C ASN A 198 -14.81 12.15 2.06
N ARG A 199 -14.89 11.12 1.20
CA ARG A 199 -15.29 11.31 -0.19
C ARG A 199 -16.71 11.87 -0.29
N ARG A 200 -17.67 11.34 0.46
CA ARG A 200 -19.06 11.84 0.48
C ARG A 200 -19.14 13.28 0.95
N ALA A 201 -18.45 13.64 2.03
CA ALA A 201 -18.39 15.02 2.52
C ALA A 201 -17.81 15.97 1.46
N TYR A 202 -16.75 15.55 0.77
CA TYR A 202 -16.15 16.33 -0.32
C TYR A 202 -17.12 16.50 -1.50
N LEU A 203 -17.74 15.43 -2.01
CA LEU A 203 -18.69 15.50 -3.12
C LEU A 203 -19.92 16.34 -2.78
N THR A 204 -20.45 16.21 -1.56
CA THR A 204 -21.57 17.02 -1.10
C THR A 204 -21.18 18.50 -1.00
N GLY A 205 -19.97 18.82 -0.53
CA GLY A 205 -19.47 20.20 -0.50
C GLY A 205 -19.33 20.81 -1.89
N GLU A 206 -18.80 20.06 -2.86
CA GLU A 206 -18.74 20.54 -4.24
C GLU A 206 -20.14 20.72 -4.84
N GLY A 207 -21.01 19.71 -4.73
CA GLY A 207 -22.33 19.74 -5.34
C GLY A 207 -23.25 20.81 -4.75
N GLU A 208 -23.28 20.99 -3.42
CA GLU A 208 -24.07 22.07 -2.81
C GLU A 208 -23.57 23.45 -3.25
N ARG A 209 -22.26 23.64 -3.39
CA ARG A 209 -21.73 24.91 -3.89
C ARG A 209 -22.05 25.12 -5.37
N ARG A 210 -21.95 24.09 -6.21
CA ARG A 210 -22.36 24.15 -7.63
C ARG A 210 -23.84 24.51 -7.77
N LYS A 211 -24.70 23.95 -6.92
CA LYS A 211 -26.14 24.27 -6.87
C LYS A 211 -26.39 25.75 -6.66
N GLU A 212 -25.66 26.38 -5.75
CA GLU A 212 -25.77 27.82 -5.48
C GLU A 212 -25.34 28.68 -6.68
N TRP A 213 -24.29 28.26 -7.40
CA TRP A 213 -23.87 28.87 -8.67
C TRP A 213 -24.80 28.55 -9.85
N GLY A 214 -25.78 27.65 -9.67
CA GLY A 214 -26.70 27.22 -10.73
C GLY A 214 -26.04 26.34 -11.78
N ILE A 215 -25.03 25.57 -11.41
CA ILE A 215 -24.32 24.64 -12.30
C ILE A 215 -24.65 23.21 -11.86
N SER A 216 -25.00 22.36 -12.82
CA SER A 216 -25.30 20.94 -12.58
C SER A 216 -24.38 19.97 -13.31
N THR A 217 -23.50 20.45 -14.20
CA THR A 217 -22.61 19.60 -14.99
C THR A 217 -21.28 19.32 -14.30
N VAL A 218 -20.89 18.05 -14.24
CA VAL A 218 -19.65 17.59 -13.59
C VAL A 218 -18.86 16.65 -14.50
N LEU A 219 -17.55 16.80 -14.50
CA LEU A 219 -16.62 15.88 -15.16
C LEU A 219 -16.02 14.95 -14.10
N ILE A 220 -16.11 13.64 -14.32
CA ILE A 220 -15.47 12.64 -13.47
C ILE A 220 -14.02 12.47 -13.89
N SER A 221 -13.10 12.57 -12.94
CA SER A 221 -11.66 12.37 -13.19
C SER A 221 -11.41 11.00 -13.83
N GLN A 222 -10.35 10.89 -14.63
CA GLN A 222 -9.84 9.61 -15.13
C GLN A 222 -8.42 9.34 -14.61
N TYR A 223 -8.10 8.08 -14.33
CA TYR A 223 -6.75 7.67 -13.93
C TYR A 223 -6.48 6.18 -14.19
N LEU A 224 -5.21 5.87 -14.49
CA LEU A 224 -4.72 4.50 -14.66
C LEU A 224 -4.75 3.69 -13.34
N GLY A 225 -5.16 2.43 -13.40
CA GLY A 225 -5.36 1.59 -12.22
C GLY A 225 -6.70 1.81 -11.51
N CYS A 226 -7.70 2.28 -12.27
CA CYS A 226 -9.11 2.26 -11.88
C CYS A 226 -9.60 0.81 -11.64
N SER A 227 -10.67 0.64 -10.87
CA SER A 227 -11.35 -0.65 -10.73
C SER A 227 -12.26 -0.90 -11.93
N ASP A 228 -12.44 -2.18 -12.28
CA ASP A 228 -13.31 -2.59 -13.40
C ASP A 228 -14.74 -2.05 -13.27
N ILE A 229 -15.23 -1.91 -12.03
CA ILE A 229 -16.57 -1.39 -11.73
C ILE A 229 -16.68 0.11 -12.02
N CYS A 230 -15.64 0.90 -11.71
CA CYS A 230 -15.66 2.35 -11.95
C CYS A 230 -15.11 2.75 -13.32
N SER A 231 -14.32 1.90 -13.97
CA SER A 231 -13.62 2.21 -15.22
C SER A 231 -14.55 2.71 -16.33
N PRO A 232 -15.74 2.11 -16.56
CA PRO A 232 -16.67 2.58 -17.59
C PRO A 232 -17.19 4.01 -17.38
N TRP A 233 -17.11 4.52 -16.15
CA TRP A 233 -17.74 5.79 -15.76
C TRP A 233 -16.74 6.96 -15.68
N GLN A 234 -15.44 6.71 -15.83
CA GLN A 234 -14.40 7.74 -15.70
C GLN A 234 -14.26 8.59 -16.97
N GLY A 235 -13.74 9.82 -16.83
CA GLY A 235 -13.41 10.67 -17.99
C GLY A 235 -14.63 11.24 -18.73
N ARG A 236 -15.82 11.12 -18.14
CA ARG A 236 -17.10 11.51 -18.76
C ARG A 236 -17.80 12.63 -18.00
N VAL A 237 -18.58 13.41 -18.74
CA VAL A 237 -19.46 14.45 -18.17
C VAL A 237 -20.81 13.86 -17.77
N TYR A 238 -21.33 14.30 -16.62
CA TYR A 238 -22.63 13.91 -16.09
C TYR A 238 -23.41 15.12 -15.59
N ILE A 239 -24.73 14.96 -15.48
CA ILE A 239 -25.59 15.86 -14.73
C ILE A 239 -25.63 15.39 -13.27
N ASP A 240 -25.18 16.23 -12.34
CA ASP A 240 -25.14 15.96 -10.90
C ASP A 240 -26.52 16.17 -10.26
N ASP A 241 -27.42 15.21 -10.47
CA ASP A 241 -28.75 15.11 -9.87
C ASP A 241 -28.72 14.73 -8.38
N VAL A 242 -27.59 14.19 -7.89
CA VAL A 242 -27.43 13.69 -6.51
C VAL A 242 -27.06 14.79 -5.52
N TYR A 243 -26.06 15.61 -5.83
CA TYR A 243 -25.50 16.58 -4.90
C TYR A 243 -25.87 18.01 -5.27
N SER A 244 -25.77 18.36 -6.56
CA SER A 244 -26.13 19.70 -7.05
C SER A 244 -27.64 19.85 -7.32
N GLY A 245 -28.35 18.74 -7.53
CA GLY A 245 -29.79 18.73 -7.78
C GLY A 245 -30.16 19.15 -9.20
N GLY A 246 -29.30 18.83 -10.16
CA GLY A 246 -29.62 18.95 -11.59
C GLY A 246 -30.72 18.00 -12.03
N LYS A 247 -31.18 18.18 -13.26
CA LYS A 247 -32.21 17.34 -13.89
C LYS A 247 -31.79 16.93 -15.29
N ALA A 248 -32.40 15.87 -15.82
CA ALA A 248 -32.12 15.40 -17.18
C ALA A 248 -32.32 16.48 -18.24
N GLU A 249 -33.20 17.48 -17.98
CA GLU A 249 -33.43 18.58 -18.90
C GLU A 249 -32.29 19.63 -18.93
N ASP A 250 -31.31 19.56 -18.01
CA ASP A 250 -30.21 20.53 -17.90
C ASP A 250 -29.13 20.32 -18.99
N GLY A 251 -29.12 19.20 -19.70
CA GLY A 251 -28.17 18.93 -20.78
C GLY A 251 -28.30 17.53 -21.40
N ASP A 252 -27.54 17.27 -22.46
CA ASP A 252 -27.49 15.96 -23.14
C ASP A 252 -26.39 15.07 -22.53
N TYR A 253 -26.43 14.88 -21.22
CA TYR A 253 -25.47 14.07 -20.47
C TYR A 253 -26.19 13.07 -19.57
N PRO A 254 -25.62 11.88 -19.34
CA PRO A 254 -26.19 10.89 -18.43
C PRO A 254 -26.28 11.43 -17.00
N LEU A 255 -27.21 10.87 -16.21
CA LEU A 255 -27.36 11.23 -14.81
C LEU A 255 -26.24 10.64 -13.95
N LEU A 256 -25.74 11.43 -13.01
CA LEU A 256 -24.71 10.96 -12.08
C LEU A 256 -25.23 9.83 -11.19
N SER A 257 -26.51 9.85 -10.82
CA SER A 257 -27.15 8.79 -10.05
C SER A 257 -27.10 7.42 -10.73
N GLU A 258 -27.29 7.37 -12.05
CA GLU A 258 -27.19 6.13 -12.84
C GLU A 258 -25.78 5.53 -12.74
N ALA A 259 -24.76 6.35 -12.99
CA ALA A 259 -23.37 5.92 -12.85
C ALA A 259 -23.03 5.46 -11.43
N ILE A 260 -23.55 6.15 -10.40
CA ILE A 260 -23.35 5.75 -8.99
C ILE A 260 -24.03 4.42 -8.69
N ASN A 261 -25.23 4.19 -9.20
CA ASN A 261 -25.96 2.93 -9.01
C ASN A 261 -25.21 1.76 -9.66
N GLU A 262 -24.58 1.99 -10.81
CA GLU A 262 -23.74 1.02 -11.52
C GLU A 262 -22.29 0.92 -10.97
N GLY A 263 -21.97 1.66 -9.91
CA GLY A 263 -20.78 1.45 -9.10
C GLY A 263 -19.71 2.54 -9.15
N LEU A 264 -19.98 3.69 -9.76
CA LEU A 264 -19.18 4.91 -9.57
C LEU A 264 -19.15 5.30 -8.08
N PHE A 265 -17.99 5.77 -7.60
CA PHE A 265 -17.75 6.12 -6.20
C PHE A 265 -17.96 4.97 -5.18
N HIS A 266 -17.75 3.71 -5.59
CA HIS A 266 -17.75 2.57 -4.67
C HIS A 266 -16.75 2.74 -3.49
N PRO A 267 -16.83 1.91 -2.42
CA PRO A 267 -15.90 2.00 -1.31
C PRO A 267 -14.43 1.92 -1.76
N ASN A 268 -13.58 2.81 -1.23
CA ASN A 268 -12.18 2.99 -1.66
C ASN A 268 -11.95 3.55 -3.09
N CYS A 269 -12.98 4.01 -3.79
CA CYS A 269 -12.84 4.70 -5.09
C CYS A 269 -11.99 5.98 -4.99
N LYS A 270 -11.10 6.23 -5.95
CA LYS A 270 -10.21 7.41 -5.95
C LYS A 270 -10.69 8.54 -6.88
N HIS A 271 -11.76 8.36 -7.64
CA HIS A 271 -12.29 9.38 -8.55
C HIS A 271 -12.76 10.63 -7.83
N THR A 272 -12.36 11.79 -8.31
CA THR A 272 -12.89 13.09 -7.92
C THR A 272 -13.79 13.63 -9.02
N SER A 273 -14.66 14.57 -8.68
CA SER A 273 -15.35 15.40 -9.67
C SER A 273 -14.64 16.75 -9.84
N SER A 274 -14.78 17.33 -11.02
CA SER A 274 -14.50 18.74 -11.31
C SER A 274 -15.73 19.35 -11.96
N THR A 275 -15.91 20.65 -11.81
CA THR A 275 -17.02 21.35 -12.46
C THR A 275 -16.78 21.40 -13.97
N PHE A 276 -17.78 21.00 -14.75
CA PHE A 276 -17.72 21.08 -16.21
C PHE A 276 -18.47 22.31 -16.68
N PHE A 277 -17.81 23.14 -17.50
CA PHE A 277 -18.36 24.36 -18.06
C PHE A 277 -18.45 24.21 -19.59
N PRO A 278 -19.65 23.99 -20.15
CA PRO A 278 -19.82 23.88 -21.60
C PRO A 278 -19.19 25.07 -22.35
N GLY A 279 -18.38 24.80 -23.36
CA GLY A 279 -17.68 25.81 -24.16
C GLY A 279 -16.43 26.43 -23.51
N ILE A 280 -16.06 26.01 -22.30
CA ILE A 280 -14.82 26.45 -21.62
C ILE A 280 -13.90 25.27 -21.32
N ASN A 281 -14.48 24.14 -20.91
CA ASN A 281 -13.79 22.89 -20.70
C ASN A 281 -14.18 21.92 -21.81
N GLU A 282 -13.18 21.23 -22.36
CA GLU A 282 -13.40 20.12 -23.28
C GLU A 282 -13.46 18.81 -22.49
N GLU A 283 -14.25 17.86 -23.00
CA GLU A 283 -14.26 16.50 -22.49
C GLU A 283 -12.92 15.85 -22.85
N PRO A 284 -12.19 15.28 -21.89
CA PRO A 284 -10.90 14.69 -22.19
C PRO A 284 -11.09 13.40 -22.99
N GLU A 285 -10.11 13.06 -23.83
CA GLU A 285 -10.08 11.75 -24.47
C GLU A 285 -10.06 10.64 -23.40
N ILE A 286 -10.89 9.62 -23.60
CA ILE A 286 -11.01 8.48 -22.68
C ILE A 286 -9.73 7.64 -22.80
N ILE A 287 -9.07 7.40 -21.67
CA ILE A 287 -7.90 6.50 -21.61
C ILE A 287 -8.29 5.09 -22.08
N GLN A 288 -7.55 4.53 -23.03
CA GLN A 288 -7.78 3.18 -23.56
C GLN A 288 -7.42 2.07 -22.55
N GLU A 289 -8.13 0.94 -22.64
CA GLU A 289 -8.14 -0.15 -21.67
C GLU A 289 -6.80 -0.94 -21.59
N ASP A 290 -6.01 -0.93 -22.66
CA ASP A 290 -4.70 -1.55 -22.75
C ASP A 290 -3.64 -0.87 -21.86
N GLU A 291 -3.72 0.45 -21.66
CA GLU A 291 -2.85 1.19 -20.73
C GLU A 291 -3.22 0.99 -19.24
N LEU A 292 -4.44 0.52 -18.96
CA LEU A 292 -4.99 0.39 -17.60
C LEU A 292 -4.44 -0.83 -16.83
N GLY A 293 -4.11 -1.92 -17.54
CA GLY A 293 -3.72 -3.22 -16.95
C GLY A 293 -2.47 -3.17 -16.07
N ASP A 294 -1.38 -2.61 -16.59
CA ASP A 294 -0.08 -2.60 -15.91
C ASP A 294 -0.11 -1.88 -14.55
N ARG A 295 -0.84 -0.77 -14.46
CA ARG A 295 -0.96 0.00 -13.21
C ARG A 295 -1.94 -0.62 -12.22
N TYR A 296 -3.03 -1.21 -12.72
CA TYR A 296 -3.99 -1.91 -11.87
C TYR A 296 -3.33 -3.12 -11.21
N GLU A 297 -2.66 -3.97 -11.99
CA GLU A 297 -1.91 -5.12 -11.48
C GLU A 297 -0.85 -4.70 -10.47
N LYS A 298 -0.13 -3.61 -10.74
CA LYS A 298 0.88 -3.07 -9.82
C LYS A 298 0.26 -2.67 -8.49
N ALA A 299 -0.87 -1.97 -8.51
CA ALA A 299 -1.60 -1.61 -7.29
C ALA A 299 -2.09 -2.85 -6.52
N GLN A 300 -2.51 -3.91 -7.23
CA GLN A 300 -2.86 -5.19 -6.60
C GLN A 300 -1.65 -5.86 -5.93
N ARG A 301 -0.48 -5.86 -6.57
CA ARG A 301 0.78 -6.36 -5.99
C ARG A 301 1.18 -5.56 -4.76
N GLU A 302 1.08 -4.22 -4.79
CA GLU A 302 1.32 -3.36 -3.62
C GLU A 302 0.38 -3.71 -2.45
N ASN A 303 -0.91 -3.92 -2.74
CA ASN A 303 -1.91 -4.31 -1.76
C ASN A 303 -1.62 -5.70 -1.17
N GLU A 304 -1.21 -6.67 -1.99
CA GLU A 304 -0.81 -8.00 -1.54
C GLU A 304 0.40 -7.95 -0.61
N ILE A 305 1.45 -7.22 -0.99
CA ILE A 305 2.64 -7.04 -0.16
C ILE A 305 2.26 -6.43 1.19
N ASN A 306 1.47 -5.35 1.17
CA ASN A 306 0.99 -4.70 2.39
C ASN A 306 0.17 -5.67 3.27
N ARG A 307 -0.73 -6.48 2.69
CA ARG A 307 -1.50 -7.50 3.42
C ARG A 307 -0.58 -8.52 4.08
N ASN A 308 0.43 -9.02 3.37
CA ASN A 308 1.38 -9.99 3.90
C ASN A 308 2.26 -9.40 5.00
N VAL A 309 2.75 -8.16 4.86
CA VAL A 309 3.49 -7.46 5.92
C VAL A 309 2.65 -7.38 7.21
N GLN A 310 1.37 -6.99 7.11
CA GLN A 310 0.50 -6.92 8.29
C GLN A 310 0.18 -8.29 8.89
N LYS A 311 -0.04 -9.32 8.05
CA LYS A 311 -0.23 -10.71 8.48
C LYS A 311 0.96 -11.20 9.32
N TYR A 312 2.18 -11.06 8.81
CA TYR A 312 3.38 -11.51 9.55
C TYR A 312 3.67 -10.64 10.77
N LYS A 313 3.31 -9.36 10.73
CA LYS A 313 3.38 -8.49 11.92
C LYS A 313 2.47 -8.99 13.05
N ARG A 314 1.21 -9.34 12.75
CA ARG A 314 0.29 -9.92 13.74
C ARG A 314 0.79 -11.26 14.28
N LEU A 315 1.23 -12.15 13.39
CA LEU A 315 1.78 -13.45 13.78
C LEU A 315 2.98 -13.28 14.71
N LYS A 316 3.95 -12.43 14.36
CA LYS A 316 5.11 -12.14 15.20
C LYS A 316 4.71 -11.61 16.58
N GLU A 317 3.85 -10.60 16.63
CA GLU A 317 3.45 -9.96 17.90
C GLU A 317 2.62 -10.88 18.79
N GLY A 318 1.78 -11.73 18.19
CA GLY A 318 0.90 -12.65 18.89
C GLY A 318 1.54 -13.97 19.33
N SER A 319 2.66 -14.38 18.73
CA SER A 319 3.32 -15.67 19.04
C SER A 319 4.06 -15.65 20.38
N LEU A 320 4.09 -16.78 21.07
CA LEU A 320 4.86 -17.04 22.29
C LEU A 320 6.19 -17.75 21.99
N ASP A 321 6.22 -18.73 21.08
CA ASP A 321 7.41 -19.53 20.78
C ASP A 321 8.49 -18.66 20.10
N PRO A 322 9.71 -18.55 20.67
CA PRO A 322 10.83 -17.83 20.08
C PRO A 322 11.16 -18.24 18.64
N SER A 323 10.99 -19.52 18.29
CA SER A 323 11.21 -20.04 16.94
C SER A 323 10.21 -19.44 15.95
N ASN A 324 8.93 -19.44 16.30
CA ASN A 324 7.87 -18.82 15.50
C ASN A 324 8.07 -17.30 15.36
N ILE A 325 8.47 -16.61 16.44
CA ILE A 325 8.75 -15.16 16.41
C ILE A 325 9.87 -14.86 15.41
N LYS A 326 11.00 -15.60 15.45
CA LYS A 326 12.11 -15.45 14.49
C LYS A 326 11.68 -15.71 13.06
N LYS A 327 10.93 -16.80 12.84
CA LYS A 327 10.38 -17.18 11.53
C LYS A 327 9.48 -16.10 10.94
N TYR A 328 8.55 -15.57 11.72
CA TYR A 328 7.62 -14.52 11.25
C TYR A 328 8.31 -13.17 11.06
N ASP A 329 9.35 -12.85 11.85
CA ASP A 329 10.16 -11.65 11.63
C ASP A 329 10.94 -11.72 10.31
N ALA A 330 11.55 -12.86 10.00
CA ALA A 330 12.23 -13.10 8.73
C ALA A 330 11.26 -12.95 7.54
N LYS A 331 10.08 -13.56 7.61
CA LYS A 331 9.04 -13.41 6.58
C LYS A 331 8.55 -11.97 6.45
N MET A 332 8.34 -11.26 7.55
CA MET A 332 7.97 -9.85 7.50
C MET A 332 9.04 -9.00 6.82
N LYS A 333 10.33 -9.25 7.09
CA LYS A 333 11.46 -8.57 6.44
C LYS A 333 11.50 -8.88 4.94
N GLU A 334 11.30 -10.12 4.53
CA GLU A 334 11.17 -10.54 3.13
C GLU A 334 10.10 -9.73 2.39
N TRP A 335 8.89 -9.65 2.93
CA TRP A 335 7.81 -8.88 2.31
C TRP A 335 8.05 -7.36 2.32
N LYS A 336 8.71 -6.82 3.35
CA LYS A 336 9.14 -5.41 3.35
C LYS A 336 10.18 -5.12 2.28
N MET A 337 11.10 -6.05 2.02
CA MET A 337 12.05 -5.94 0.92
C MET A 337 11.31 -5.94 -0.42
N ARG A 338 10.36 -6.87 -0.66
CA ARG A 338 9.47 -6.85 -1.84
C ARG A 338 8.78 -5.50 -2.05
N SER A 339 8.29 -4.86 -0.98
CA SER A 339 7.71 -3.51 -1.06
C SER A 339 8.72 -2.46 -1.54
N LYS A 340 9.97 -2.51 -1.05
CA LYS A 340 11.03 -1.60 -1.50
C LYS A 340 11.39 -1.82 -2.96
N PHE A 341 11.46 -3.08 -3.41
CA PHE A 341 11.73 -3.41 -4.81
C PHE A 341 10.63 -2.86 -5.73
N LEU A 342 9.35 -3.07 -5.39
CA LEU A 342 8.23 -2.56 -6.17
C LEU A 342 8.22 -1.03 -6.24
N ASN A 343 8.59 -0.35 -5.15
CA ASN A 343 8.73 1.10 -5.10
C ASN A 343 9.96 1.61 -5.87
N ASN A 344 11.06 0.86 -5.92
CA ASN A 344 12.26 1.26 -6.67
C ASN A 344 12.09 1.07 -8.18
N GLN A 345 11.24 0.13 -8.63
CA GLN A 345 10.78 0.05 -10.02
C GLN A 345 9.86 1.23 -10.42
N ASN A 346 9.48 2.12 -9.50
CA ASN A 346 8.72 3.35 -9.79
C ASN A 346 9.62 4.57 -10.10
N VAL A 347 10.94 4.45 -9.96
CA VAL A 347 11.85 5.47 -10.47
C VAL A 347 11.98 5.16 -11.97
N LYS A 348 11.28 5.93 -12.83
CA LYS A 348 11.68 6.00 -14.24
C LYS A 348 13.21 6.19 -14.25
N PRO A 349 14.01 5.44 -15.02
CA PRO A 349 15.36 5.90 -15.28
C PRO A 349 15.17 7.31 -15.81
N ILE A 350 15.63 8.30 -15.05
CA ILE A 350 15.79 9.63 -15.61
C ILE A 350 16.79 9.34 -16.72
N ALA A 351 16.33 9.29 -17.96
CA ALA A 351 17.16 9.56 -19.10
C ALA A 351 17.62 11.01 -18.94
N LYS A 352 18.53 11.23 -17.98
CA LYS A 352 19.53 12.26 -18.13
C LYS A 352 20.23 11.78 -19.38
N ALA A 353 20.15 12.57 -20.45
CA ALA A 353 21.15 12.54 -21.47
C ALA A 353 22.50 12.49 -20.74
N VAL A 354 23.08 11.29 -20.65
CA VAL A 354 24.47 11.13 -20.26
C VAL A 354 25.21 11.83 -21.40
N PRO A 355 26.10 12.78 -21.12
CA PRO A 355 26.88 13.41 -22.17
C PRO A 355 27.53 12.30 -23.00
N ASP A 356 27.13 12.20 -24.27
CA ASP A 356 27.78 11.36 -25.26
C ASP A 356 29.29 11.63 -25.15
N GLY A 357 30.06 10.62 -24.73
CA GLY A 357 31.52 10.73 -24.74
C GLY A 357 32.33 9.89 -23.74
N ILE A 358 31.75 9.36 -22.65
CA ILE A 358 32.56 8.67 -21.61
C ILE A 358 32.40 7.14 -21.59
N ILE A 359 31.31 6.58 -22.14
CA ILE A 359 31.00 5.13 -22.01
C ILE A 359 31.26 4.32 -23.30
N ASN A 360 31.67 4.99 -24.38
CA ASN A 360 32.05 4.34 -25.64
C ASN A 360 33.55 4.58 -25.88
N ASN A 361 34.36 3.54 -25.69
CA ASN A 361 35.80 3.67 -25.89
C ASN A 361 36.36 2.36 -26.45
N LYS A 362 36.48 2.30 -27.79
CA LYS A 362 37.15 1.19 -28.51
C LYS A 362 38.55 0.85 -27.97
N LYS A 363 39.16 1.75 -27.19
CA LYS A 363 40.39 1.50 -26.43
C LYS A 363 40.34 0.24 -25.54
N TRP A 364 39.15 -0.17 -25.09
CA TRP A 364 39.01 -1.42 -24.32
C TRP A 364 39.32 -2.69 -25.11
N LEU A 365 39.28 -2.66 -26.45
CA LEU A 365 39.65 -3.81 -27.29
C LEU A 365 41.16 -4.14 -27.18
N GLU A 366 41.97 -3.15 -26.85
CA GLU A 366 43.42 -3.28 -26.65
C GLU A 366 43.79 -3.47 -25.16
N ALA A 367 42.82 -3.44 -24.24
CA ALA A 367 43.07 -3.45 -22.81
C ALA A 367 43.65 -4.78 -22.30
N GLU A 368 44.65 -4.72 -21.44
CA GLU A 368 45.21 -5.88 -20.76
C GLU A 368 44.70 -6.00 -19.32
N PHE A 369 44.76 -7.20 -18.74
CA PHE A 369 44.46 -7.38 -17.33
C PHE A 369 45.52 -6.72 -16.44
N SER A 370 45.10 -6.29 -15.25
CA SER A 370 46.00 -5.57 -14.32
C SER A 370 47.31 -6.28 -13.97
N SER A 371 47.36 -7.62 -13.99
CA SER A 371 48.60 -8.43 -14.00
C SER A 371 48.34 -9.90 -14.38
N ASN A 372 49.37 -10.61 -14.85
CA ASN A 372 49.29 -12.06 -15.15
C ASN A 372 48.86 -12.90 -13.94
N LYS A 373 49.30 -12.53 -12.73
CA LYS A 373 48.90 -13.22 -11.49
C LYS A 373 47.41 -13.03 -11.17
N LYS A 374 46.85 -11.84 -11.44
CA LYS A 374 45.43 -11.56 -11.23
C LYS A 374 44.55 -12.20 -12.29
N LEU A 375 45.01 -12.21 -13.55
CA LEU A 375 44.35 -12.92 -14.64
C LEU A 375 44.21 -14.41 -14.32
N LYS A 376 45.31 -15.07 -13.94
CA LYS A 376 45.29 -16.50 -13.58
C LYS A 376 44.33 -16.83 -12.43
N ASN A 377 44.39 -16.05 -11.34
CA ASN A 377 43.49 -16.22 -10.20
C ASN A 377 42.00 -16.03 -10.55
N HIS A 378 41.72 -15.21 -11.55
CA HIS A 378 40.37 -14.86 -11.95
C HIS A 378 39.80 -15.87 -12.93
N ILE A 379 40.62 -16.36 -13.87
CA ILE A 379 40.34 -17.52 -14.72
C ILE A 379 40.04 -18.75 -13.87
N ASP A 380 40.89 -19.08 -12.88
CA ASP A 380 40.70 -20.26 -12.01
C ASP A 380 39.36 -20.25 -11.27
N LYS A 381 38.86 -19.05 -10.94
CA LYS A 381 37.60 -18.86 -10.20
C LYS A 381 36.37 -18.83 -11.10
N HIS A 382 36.45 -18.13 -12.24
CA HIS A 382 35.27 -17.73 -12.99
C HIS A 382 35.20 -18.31 -14.40
N LEU A 383 36.28 -18.86 -14.97
CA LEU A 383 36.23 -19.45 -16.33
C LEU A 383 35.17 -20.56 -16.42
N LYS A 384 34.99 -21.34 -15.35
CA LYS A 384 33.97 -22.42 -15.27
C LYS A 384 32.53 -21.90 -15.38
N GLU A 385 32.28 -20.62 -15.14
CA GLU A 385 30.97 -19.99 -15.30
C GLU A 385 30.62 -19.73 -16.78
N PHE A 386 31.60 -19.87 -17.68
CA PHE A 386 31.45 -19.70 -19.11
C PHE A 386 31.74 -21.03 -19.80
N GLU A 387 30.69 -21.78 -20.11
CA GLU A 387 30.80 -23.12 -20.68
C GLU A 387 31.56 -23.10 -22.03
N GLY A 388 32.62 -23.91 -22.12
CA GLY A 388 33.29 -24.23 -23.39
C GLY A 388 34.21 -23.16 -23.98
N ILE A 389 34.56 -22.10 -23.25
CA ILE A 389 35.44 -21.04 -23.77
C ILE A 389 36.89 -21.18 -23.27
N SER A 390 37.84 -20.80 -24.12
CA SER A 390 39.27 -20.72 -23.81
C SER A 390 39.62 -19.47 -23.00
N GLU A 391 40.80 -19.46 -22.36
CA GLU A 391 41.31 -18.28 -21.65
C GLU A 391 41.41 -17.04 -22.55
N LYS A 392 41.74 -17.23 -23.83
CA LYS A 392 41.81 -16.15 -24.82
C LYS A 392 40.43 -15.56 -25.12
N GLU A 393 39.43 -16.42 -25.29
CA GLU A 393 38.04 -16.00 -25.54
C GLU A 393 37.43 -15.31 -24.32
N TYR A 394 37.77 -15.75 -23.11
CA TYR A 394 37.36 -15.09 -21.87
C TYR A 394 37.85 -13.63 -21.79
N ILE A 395 39.12 -13.40 -22.17
CA ILE A 395 39.68 -12.04 -22.22
C ILE A 395 39.01 -11.21 -23.31
N ILE A 396 38.79 -11.78 -24.49
CA ILE A 396 38.07 -11.11 -25.58
C ILE A 396 36.67 -10.69 -25.13
N LYS A 397 35.95 -11.57 -24.42
CA LYS A 397 34.60 -11.29 -23.91
C LYS A 397 34.58 -10.13 -22.90
N ALA A 398 35.61 -10.02 -22.06
CA ALA A 398 35.76 -8.89 -21.13
C ALA A 398 35.99 -7.57 -21.89
N LYS A 399 36.86 -7.61 -22.91
CA LYS A 399 37.16 -6.46 -23.77
C LYS A 399 35.93 -5.98 -24.53
N GLU A 400 35.22 -6.90 -25.16
CA GLU A 400 34.00 -6.61 -25.94
C GLU A 400 32.91 -6.02 -25.06
N LEU A 401 32.67 -6.58 -23.87
CA LEU A 401 31.65 -6.05 -22.96
C LEU A 401 32.00 -4.64 -22.45
N LEU A 402 33.28 -4.36 -22.18
CA LEU A 402 33.72 -3.03 -21.77
C LEU A 402 33.70 -2.02 -22.93
N ALA A 403 33.95 -2.48 -24.16
CA ALA A 403 33.89 -1.66 -25.37
C ALA A 403 32.45 -1.45 -25.90
N ALA A 404 31.50 -2.31 -25.54
CA ALA A 404 30.14 -2.32 -26.09
C ALA A 404 29.33 -1.07 -25.71
N ASP A 405 28.48 -0.64 -26.63
CA ASP A 405 27.55 0.47 -26.41
C ASP A 405 26.46 0.13 -25.38
N ILE A 406 25.99 1.16 -24.67
CA ILE A 406 24.79 1.01 -23.85
C ILE A 406 23.62 0.73 -24.79
N SER A 407 22.89 -0.33 -24.49
CA SER A 407 21.73 -0.78 -25.26
C SER A 407 20.67 -1.32 -24.30
N GLU A 408 19.52 -1.73 -24.83
CA GLU A 408 18.49 -2.41 -24.01
C GLU A 408 19.02 -3.64 -23.26
N SER A 409 20.07 -4.28 -23.79
CA SER A 409 20.70 -5.44 -23.16
C SER A 409 21.97 -5.14 -22.36
N ILE A 410 22.59 -3.98 -22.56
CA ILE A 410 23.89 -3.65 -21.96
C ILE A 410 23.75 -2.34 -21.19
N GLU A 411 23.85 -2.44 -19.86
CA GLU A 411 23.87 -1.30 -18.95
C GLU A 411 25.32 -0.98 -18.55
N GLY A 412 25.61 0.30 -18.26
CA GLY A 412 26.91 0.69 -17.73
C GLY A 412 26.93 2.06 -17.09
N PHE A 413 27.89 2.28 -16.19
CA PHE A 413 28.16 3.58 -15.56
C PHE A 413 29.65 3.71 -15.23
N VAL A 414 30.09 4.92 -14.93
CA VAL A 414 31.44 5.20 -14.40
C VAL A 414 31.31 5.70 -12.98
N ASP A 415 32.08 5.14 -12.06
CA ASP A 415 32.08 5.57 -10.66
C ASP A 415 32.86 6.88 -10.45
N LYS A 416 32.88 7.38 -9.21
CA LYS A 416 33.57 8.63 -8.87
C LYS A 416 35.09 8.57 -9.03
N ASP A 417 35.66 7.37 -8.99
CA ASP A 417 37.09 7.12 -9.07
C ASP A 417 37.53 6.79 -10.50
N GLY A 418 36.60 6.78 -11.47
CA GLY A 418 36.85 6.55 -12.90
C GLY A 418 36.78 5.08 -13.33
N PHE A 419 36.30 4.17 -12.48
CA PHE A 419 36.09 2.78 -12.85
C PHE A 419 34.85 2.63 -13.71
N VAL A 420 34.97 1.83 -14.77
CA VAL A 420 33.89 1.55 -15.72
C VAL A 420 33.21 0.25 -15.32
N PHE A 421 31.91 0.28 -15.09
CA PHE A 421 31.09 -0.88 -14.78
C PHE A 421 30.17 -1.19 -15.96
N LYS A 422 30.13 -2.44 -16.41
CA LYS A 422 29.27 -2.91 -17.51
C LYS A 422 28.58 -4.22 -17.15
N TYR A 423 27.32 -4.33 -17.53
CA TYR A 423 26.51 -5.53 -17.32
C TYR A 423 25.63 -5.84 -18.52
N ASN A 424 25.70 -7.07 -19.00
CA ASN A 424 24.82 -7.59 -20.03
C ASN A 424 23.71 -8.44 -19.39
N ASN A 425 22.47 -7.97 -19.49
CA ASN A 425 21.32 -8.61 -18.85
C ASN A 425 20.83 -9.88 -19.58
N LYS A 426 21.19 -10.07 -20.86
CA LYS A 426 20.84 -11.27 -21.64
C LYS A 426 21.77 -12.42 -21.32
N THR A 427 23.08 -12.14 -21.27
CA THR A 427 24.10 -13.16 -21.04
C THR A 427 24.49 -13.29 -19.57
N ASN A 428 24.04 -12.37 -18.72
CA ASN A 428 24.42 -12.25 -17.31
C ASN A 428 25.94 -12.04 -17.13
N ASP A 429 26.57 -11.30 -18.03
CA ASP A 429 28.00 -11.01 -17.93
C ASP A 429 28.22 -9.66 -17.23
N PHE A 430 29.13 -9.60 -16.28
CA PHE A 430 29.49 -8.39 -15.56
C PHE A 430 31.00 -8.12 -15.67
N ALA A 431 31.39 -6.91 -16.06
CA ALA A 431 32.79 -6.52 -16.18
C ALA A 431 33.10 -5.17 -15.51
N ILE A 432 34.32 -5.03 -15.01
CA ILE A 432 34.85 -3.76 -14.47
C ILE A 432 36.18 -3.42 -15.14
N GLY A 433 36.25 -2.20 -15.68
CA GLY A 433 37.46 -1.56 -16.19
C GLY A 433 38.01 -0.53 -15.20
N ARG A 434 39.34 -0.43 -15.12
CA ARG A 434 40.04 0.54 -14.28
C ARG A 434 40.28 1.87 -15.01
N PRO A 435 40.48 2.98 -14.28
CA PRO A 435 40.84 4.27 -14.88
C PRO A 435 42.13 4.24 -15.71
N ASP A 436 43.06 3.33 -15.39
CA ASP A 436 44.34 3.13 -16.09
C ASP A 436 44.22 2.30 -17.38
N GLY A 437 43.00 2.01 -17.84
CA GLY A 437 42.75 1.27 -19.07
C GLY A 437 42.94 -0.25 -18.96
N LYS A 438 43.06 -0.78 -17.74
CA LYS A 438 43.23 -2.24 -17.50
C LYS A 438 41.95 -2.91 -17.04
N ILE A 439 41.79 -4.18 -17.39
CA ILE A 439 40.64 -5.00 -16.97
C ILE A 439 40.82 -5.44 -15.50
N SER A 440 39.78 -5.23 -14.69
CA SER A 440 39.74 -5.63 -13.29
C SER A 440 39.06 -6.98 -13.10
N THR A 441 37.89 -7.18 -13.71
CA THR A 441 37.09 -8.41 -13.55
C THR A 441 36.11 -8.62 -14.71
N LEU A 442 35.70 -9.87 -14.89
CA LEU A 442 34.63 -10.39 -15.74
C LEU A 442 34.02 -11.62 -15.04
N TYR A 443 32.72 -11.71 -14.78
CA TYR A 443 32.13 -12.96 -14.28
C TYR A 443 30.62 -12.97 -14.42
N LYS A 444 29.97 -14.09 -14.09
CA LYS A 444 28.51 -14.21 -14.05
C LYS A 444 28.00 -14.15 -12.61
N PRO A 445 27.36 -13.05 -12.17
CA PRO A 445 26.86 -12.97 -10.81
C PRO A 445 25.72 -13.96 -10.55
N ILE A 446 25.74 -14.58 -9.37
CA ILE A 446 24.73 -15.57 -8.93
C ILE A 446 23.32 -14.94 -8.89
N ASP A 447 23.22 -13.75 -8.32
CA ASP A 447 21.93 -13.03 -8.17
C ASP A 447 21.57 -12.18 -9.41
N LYS A 448 22.27 -12.39 -10.53
CA LYS A 448 22.02 -11.78 -11.84
C LYS A 448 21.79 -10.25 -11.78
N LEU A 449 20.61 -9.80 -12.23
CA LEU A 449 20.22 -8.39 -12.27
C LEU A 449 20.18 -7.75 -10.87
N GLU A 450 19.91 -8.52 -9.81
CA GLU A 450 19.92 -8.00 -8.44
C GLU A 450 21.34 -7.65 -7.98
N TYR A 451 22.35 -8.43 -8.40
CA TYR A 451 23.76 -8.09 -8.16
C TYR A 451 24.15 -6.78 -8.85
N TRP A 452 23.82 -6.64 -10.14
CA TRP A 452 24.09 -5.41 -10.91
C TRP A 452 23.47 -4.16 -10.27
N LYS A 453 22.21 -4.24 -9.85
CA LYS A 453 21.53 -3.15 -9.14
C LYS A 453 22.18 -2.83 -7.80
N GLY A 454 22.71 -3.83 -7.11
CA GLY A 454 23.50 -3.64 -5.89
C GLY A 454 24.76 -2.83 -6.13
N GLU A 455 25.50 -3.12 -7.20
CA GLU A 455 26.72 -2.39 -7.56
C GLU A 455 26.42 -0.94 -7.98
N ARG A 456 25.34 -0.71 -8.73
CA ARG A 456 24.84 0.64 -9.04
C ARG A 456 24.58 1.47 -7.78
N ILE A 457 23.89 0.90 -6.78
CA ILE A 457 23.59 1.61 -5.53
C ILE A 457 24.85 2.04 -4.77
N LYS A 458 25.91 1.22 -4.82
CA LYS A 458 27.17 1.42 -4.11
C LYS A 458 28.09 2.41 -4.83
N HIS A 459 28.25 2.25 -6.14
CA HIS A 459 29.32 2.87 -6.92
C HIS A 459 28.83 3.93 -7.91
N GLU A 460 27.56 3.90 -8.33
CA GLU A 460 27.03 4.88 -9.28
C GLU A 460 26.98 6.27 -8.61
N PRO A 461 27.60 7.30 -9.23
CA PRO A 461 27.59 8.65 -8.67
C PRO A 461 26.16 9.14 -8.50
N LYS A 462 25.79 9.44 -7.25
CA LYS A 462 24.52 10.12 -6.94
C LYS A 462 24.73 11.61 -7.15
N ASN A 463 24.08 12.18 -8.17
CA ASN A 463 23.99 13.64 -8.33
C ASN A 463 23.07 14.24 -7.28
#